data_AF-A0A0B5FTA2-F1
#
_entry.id   AF-A0A0B5FTA2-F1
#
_cell.length_a   1.000
_cell.length_b   1.000
_cell.length_c   1.000
_cell.angle_alpha   90.00
_cell.angle_beta   90.00
_cell.angle_gamma   90.00
#
_symmetry.space_group_name_H-M   'P 1'
#
loop_
_entity.id
_entity.type
_entity.pdbx_description
1 polymer ?
#
loop_
_entity_poly.entity_id
_entity_poly.type
_entity_poly.pdbx_seq_one_letter_code
_entity_poly.pdbx_strand_id
1 'polypeptide(L)'
;MVLVLFSLLLLGAFTSTTLAAGIGKDGTIAAKRGKATTLDELIAMYDSSSCFECHQDIHEEWSQSVHARSVYGTGRTAATFRTAFTNGFMNWAYSGVEKPEDVEVEHLMGCAKCHLPQLADATDDVAKELVVTIFDWMDAYQNDDMATFEKHQETLLDLNINCLVCHNRMAITHKWTDGYPQDGVVYGKNAGEHYDPNFPIVRQGPNMEASILCGQCHGLGPNLELDNPTQCATGYGSYLFSYITNGGDKTCQECHMLESGLGHNIQSYRSEVMAEKAVEWHVTARPMVWRDGRNVRPKVMVDVAMTNKAGHGIPDG
;
A
#
# COMPACT_ATOMS: atom_id res chain seq x y z
N MET A 1 42.43 3.16 68.59
CA MET A 1 41.15 2.62 68.10
C MET A 1 40.65 3.56 67.01
N VAL A 2 41.22 3.43 65.81
CA VAL A 2 40.68 2.67 64.66
C VAL A 2 39.58 3.48 63.95
N LEU A 3 39.99 4.05 62.81
CA LEU A 3 39.17 4.52 61.70
C LEU A 3 38.07 3.51 61.34
N VAL A 4 36.86 3.98 61.01
CA VAL A 4 36.16 3.50 59.80
C VAL A 4 35.32 4.65 59.23
N LEU A 5 35.88 5.24 58.17
CA LEU A 5 35.19 6.00 57.13
C LEU A 5 34.54 5.01 56.14
N PHE A 6 33.53 5.50 55.43
CA PHE A 6 33.03 5.00 54.12
C PHE A 6 32.31 3.65 54.08
N SER A 7 31.00 3.73 53.81
CA SER A 7 30.30 2.82 52.88
C SER A 7 29.01 3.50 52.39
N LEU A 8 29.16 4.57 51.61
CA LEU A 8 28.14 4.94 50.62
C LEU A 8 28.22 3.84 49.54
N LEU A 9 27.33 2.86 49.64
CA LEU A 9 27.14 1.87 48.59
C LEU A 9 26.60 2.58 47.35
N LEU A 10 27.49 2.74 46.37
CA LEU A 10 27.20 2.98 44.97
C LEU A 10 26.25 1.87 44.46
N LEU A 11 24.94 2.08 44.58
CA LEU A 11 23.99 1.51 43.62
C LEU A 11 24.19 2.27 42.32
N GLY A 12 25.22 1.86 41.57
CA GLY A 12 25.34 2.21 40.16
C GLY A 12 24.07 1.73 39.47
N ALA A 13 23.26 2.69 39.02
CA ALA A 13 22.17 2.44 38.09
C ALA A 13 22.79 1.84 36.82
N PHE A 14 22.86 0.52 36.75
CA PHE A 14 22.87 -0.17 35.48
C PHE A 14 21.51 0.12 34.85
N THR A 15 21.43 1.22 34.12
CA THR A 15 20.42 1.40 33.09
C THR A 15 20.68 0.27 32.10
N SER A 16 20.00 -0.85 32.31
CA SER A 16 19.78 -1.85 31.28
C SER A 16 19.17 -1.08 30.11
N THR A 17 20.00 -0.74 29.14
CA THR A 17 19.52 -0.48 27.79
C THR A 17 18.96 -1.82 27.34
N THR A 18 17.68 -2.04 27.60
CA THR A 18 16.92 -3.11 26.98
C THR A 18 17.11 -2.93 25.49
N LEU A 19 17.99 -3.73 24.88
CA LEU A 19 18.11 -3.82 23.44
C LEU A 19 16.72 -4.22 22.95
N ALA A 20 16.00 -3.27 22.35
CA ALA A 20 14.69 -3.52 21.79
C ALA A 20 14.79 -4.69 20.80
N ALA A 21 13.77 -5.53 20.74
CA ALA A 21 13.76 -6.67 19.82
C ALA A 21 13.94 -6.22 18.36
N GLY A 22 14.76 -6.96 17.60
CA GLY A 22 15.01 -6.71 16.18
C GLY A 22 16.44 -6.24 15.89
N ILE A 23 17.33 -7.19 15.62
CA ILE A 23 18.70 -6.90 15.16
C ILE A 23 18.64 -6.25 13.78
N GLY A 24 19.35 -5.13 13.59
CA GLY A 24 19.41 -4.39 12.32
C GLY A 24 18.24 -3.43 12.07
N LYS A 25 17.31 -3.27 13.03
CA LYS A 25 16.22 -2.30 12.93
C LYS A 25 16.73 -0.84 12.87
N ASP A 26 17.87 -0.58 13.47
CA ASP A 26 18.60 0.70 13.44
C ASP A 26 19.20 1.03 12.07
N GLY A 27 19.22 0.05 11.15
CA GLY A 27 19.70 0.22 9.78
C GLY A 27 18.63 0.61 8.75
N THR A 28 17.36 0.72 9.13
CA THR A 28 16.27 1.13 8.21
C THR A 28 16.43 2.58 7.76
N ILE A 29 15.78 2.97 6.65
CA ILE A 29 15.80 4.35 6.12
C ILE A 29 15.45 5.37 7.23
N ALA A 30 14.31 5.18 7.92
CA ALA A 30 13.88 6.07 8.99
C ALA A 30 14.83 6.09 10.20
N ALA A 31 15.46 4.96 10.54
CA ALA A 31 16.39 4.91 11.65
C ALA A 31 17.72 5.62 11.34
N LYS A 32 18.16 5.57 10.07
CA LYS A 32 19.43 6.18 9.63
C LYS A 32 19.29 7.66 9.27
N ARG A 33 18.18 8.04 8.64
CA ARG A 33 17.93 9.41 8.16
C ARG A 33 17.09 10.25 9.12
N GLY A 34 16.48 9.62 10.12
CA GLY A 34 15.44 10.24 10.94
C GLY A 34 14.07 10.06 10.30
N LYS A 35 13.02 10.31 11.10
CA LYS A 35 11.65 10.37 10.58
C LYS A 35 11.44 11.66 9.81
N ALA A 36 10.72 11.59 8.69
CA ALA A 36 10.30 12.79 7.95
C ALA A 36 9.42 13.69 8.81
N THR A 37 9.62 15.00 8.71
CA THR A 37 8.83 16.04 9.38
C THR A 37 7.99 16.86 8.40
N THR A 38 8.24 16.73 7.10
CA THR A 38 7.41 17.30 6.02
C THR A 38 7.11 16.26 4.92
N LEU A 39 6.12 16.54 4.08
CA LEU A 39 5.83 15.75 2.87
C LEU A 39 7.03 15.70 1.93
N ASP A 40 7.72 16.83 1.72
CA ASP A 40 8.91 16.91 0.87
C ASP A 40 10.04 16.01 1.39
N GLU A 41 10.25 15.99 2.71
CA GLU A 41 11.24 15.08 3.33
C GLU A 41 10.84 13.61 3.14
N LEU A 42 9.55 13.28 3.28
CA LEU A 42 9.06 11.92 3.07
C LEU A 42 9.23 11.48 1.60
N ILE A 43 8.94 12.36 0.64
CA ILE A 43 9.17 12.13 -0.78
C ILE A 43 10.66 11.88 -1.04
N ALA A 44 11.54 12.75 -0.53
CA ALA A 44 12.98 12.64 -0.70
C ALA A 44 13.57 11.37 -0.04
N MET A 45 13.03 10.92 1.09
CA MET A 45 13.46 9.67 1.75
C MET A 45 13.26 8.44 0.86
N TYR A 46 12.27 8.49 -0.02
CA TYR A 46 11.86 7.40 -0.89
C TYR A 46 12.04 7.74 -2.37
N ASP A 47 12.84 8.75 -2.72
CA ASP A 47 13.07 9.12 -4.11
C ASP A 47 13.72 7.96 -4.89
N SER A 48 13.05 7.56 -5.97
CA SER A 48 13.51 6.53 -6.90
C SER A 48 13.78 7.10 -8.30
N SER A 49 13.95 8.42 -8.43
CA SER A 49 14.20 9.09 -9.70
C SER A 49 15.45 8.55 -10.42
N SER A 50 16.52 8.24 -9.68
CA SER A 50 17.76 7.67 -10.24
C SER A 50 17.56 6.28 -10.85
N CYS A 51 16.53 5.54 -10.45
CA CYS A 51 16.22 4.23 -11.02
C CYS A 51 15.85 4.34 -12.51
N PHE A 52 15.22 5.45 -12.93
CA PHE A 52 14.81 5.67 -14.32
C PHE A 52 16.01 5.70 -15.28
N GLU A 53 17.18 6.17 -14.82
CA GLU A 53 18.36 6.29 -15.69
C GLU A 53 18.79 4.94 -16.29
N CYS A 54 18.57 3.84 -15.56
CA CYS A 54 18.94 2.48 -15.95
C CYS A 54 17.74 1.54 -16.19
N HIS A 55 16.55 1.83 -15.63
CA HIS A 55 15.35 0.98 -15.68
C HIS A 55 14.17 1.64 -16.40
N GLN A 56 14.44 2.22 -17.58
CA GLN A 56 13.46 3.03 -18.34
C GLN A 56 12.17 2.26 -18.66
N ASP A 57 12.28 1.07 -19.23
CA ASP A 57 11.10 0.27 -19.63
C ASP A 57 10.22 -0.08 -18.41
N ILE A 58 10.84 -0.48 -17.30
CA ILE A 58 10.16 -0.80 -16.04
C ILE A 58 9.48 0.45 -15.45
N HIS A 59 10.16 1.60 -15.53
CA HIS A 59 9.60 2.86 -15.07
C HIS A 59 8.41 3.28 -15.96
N GLU A 60 8.51 3.12 -17.28
CA GLU A 60 7.40 3.42 -18.20
C GLU A 60 6.18 2.53 -17.90
N GLU A 61 6.39 1.23 -17.71
CA GLU A 61 5.34 0.32 -17.23
C GLU A 61 4.73 0.80 -15.90
N TRP A 62 5.57 1.09 -14.89
CA TRP A 62 5.12 1.52 -13.57
C TRP A 62 4.34 2.83 -13.60
N SER A 63 4.77 3.80 -14.41
CA SER A 63 4.12 5.11 -14.55
C SER A 63 2.66 5.02 -15.00
N GLN A 64 2.31 3.93 -15.70
CA GLN A 64 0.93 3.65 -16.11
C GLN A 64 0.11 3.00 -15.00
N SER A 65 0.76 2.42 -13.99
CA SER A 65 0.12 1.77 -12.85
C SER A 65 -0.75 2.72 -12.03
N VAL A 66 -1.73 2.15 -11.35
CA VAL A 66 -2.48 2.87 -10.30
C VAL A 66 -1.65 3.06 -9.03
N HIS A 67 -0.63 2.23 -8.81
CA HIS A 67 0.26 2.31 -7.66
C HIS A 67 1.19 3.53 -7.71
N ALA A 68 1.64 3.91 -8.92
CA ALA A 68 2.43 5.13 -9.17
C ALA A 68 1.68 6.43 -8.88
N ARG A 69 0.41 6.34 -8.51
CA ARG A 69 -0.45 7.44 -8.08
C ARG A 69 -1.28 7.01 -6.87
N SER A 70 -0.72 6.23 -5.94
CA SER A 70 -1.51 5.52 -4.93
C SER A 70 -2.30 6.42 -3.98
N VAL A 71 -1.81 7.62 -3.63
CA VAL A 71 -2.55 8.59 -2.80
C VAL A 71 -3.59 9.35 -3.62
N TYR A 72 -3.21 9.87 -4.79
CA TYR A 72 -4.13 10.59 -5.66
C TYR A 72 -5.21 9.68 -6.28
N GLY A 73 -4.81 8.51 -6.77
CA GLY A 73 -5.59 7.57 -7.55
C GLY A 73 -6.01 8.17 -8.88
N THR A 74 -7.32 8.31 -9.08
CA THR A 74 -7.90 9.15 -10.15
C THR A 74 -8.58 10.38 -9.57
N GLY A 75 -7.98 10.97 -8.53
CA GLY A 75 -8.60 11.94 -7.62
C GLY A 75 -9.53 11.31 -6.57
N ARG A 76 -10.14 10.16 -6.90
CA ARG A 76 -11.07 9.46 -6.01
C ARG A 76 -10.42 8.98 -4.71
N THR A 77 -9.17 8.56 -4.73
CA THR A 77 -8.49 8.07 -3.53
C THR A 77 -8.25 9.21 -2.55
N ALA A 78 -7.67 10.33 -3.01
CA ALA A 78 -7.50 11.54 -2.19
C ALA A 78 -8.84 12.04 -1.63
N ALA A 79 -9.90 12.04 -2.44
CA ALA A 79 -11.25 12.38 -1.96
C ALA A 79 -11.78 11.40 -0.89
N THR A 80 -11.39 10.14 -0.97
CA THR A 80 -11.75 9.12 0.03
C THR A 80 -10.98 9.33 1.34
N PHE A 81 -9.73 9.79 1.30
CA PHE A 81 -9.02 10.22 2.51
C PHE A 81 -9.76 11.36 3.23
N ARG A 82 -10.21 12.40 2.49
CA ARG A 82 -11.05 13.45 3.08
C ARG A 82 -12.33 12.88 3.69
N THR A 83 -13.00 11.97 2.99
CA THR A 83 -14.23 11.34 3.47
C THR A 83 -13.99 10.50 4.73
N ALA A 84 -12.89 9.74 4.79
CA ALA A 84 -12.50 8.97 5.96
C ALA A 84 -12.21 9.90 7.15
N PHE A 85 -11.63 11.07 6.88
CA PHE A 85 -11.41 12.10 7.89
C PHE A 85 -12.72 12.66 8.43
N THR A 86 -13.58 13.20 7.55
CA THR A 86 -14.82 13.89 7.96
C THR A 86 -15.87 12.93 8.52
N ASN A 87 -15.98 11.73 7.94
CA ASN A 87 -17.03 10.78 8.30
C ASN A 87 -16.57 9.74 9.32
N GLY A 88 -15.25 9.51 9.40
CA GLY A 88 -14.62 8.59 10.32
C GLY A 88 -14.00 9.34 11.49
N PHE A 89 -12.75 9.80 11.32
CA PHE A 89 -11.93 10.33 12.42
C PHE A 89 -12.65 11.41 13.23
N MET A 90 -13.32 12.37 12.58
CA MET A 90 -14.06 13.43 13.29
C MET A 90 -15.34 12.99 14.02
N ASN A 91 -15.87 11.80 13.70
CA ASN A 91 -17.12 11.28 14.28
C ASN A 91 -16.89 10.17 15.31
N TRP A 92 -15.68 9.62 15.40
CA TRP A 92 -15.38 8.56 16.35
C TRP A 92 -15.12 9.17 17.73
N ALA A 93 -15.96 8.81 18.70
CA ALA A 93 -15.95 9.41 20.05
C ALA A 93 -14.61 9.29 20.81
N TYR A 94 -13.70 8.43 20.36
CA TYR A 94 -12.42 8.16 20.98
C TYR A 94 -11.20 8.41 20.06
N SER A 95 -11.40 9.04 18.89
CA SER A 95 -10.27 9.44 18.03
C SER A 95 -9.52 10.66 18.58
N GLY A 96 -10.22 11.58 19.24
CA GLY A 96 -9.64 12.88 19.62
C GLY A 96 -9.39 13.83 18.44
N VAL A 97 -9.86 13.50 17.23
CA VAL A 97 -9.71 14.33 16.03
C VAL A 97 -10.93 15.23 15.87
N GLU A 98 -10.76 16.55 15.90
CA GLU A 98 -11.82 17.53 15.63
C GLU A 98 -11.56 18.36 14.36
N LYS A 99 -10.29 18.52 13.98
CA LYS A 99 -9.84 19.28 12.81
C LYS A 99 -8.54 18.70 12.25
N PRO A 100 -8.12 19.06 11.02
CA PRO A 100 -6.95 18.47 10.35
C PRO A 100 -5.67 18.40 11.19
N GLU A 101 -5.45 19.38 12.06
CA GLU A 101 -4.25 19.50 12.89
C GLU A 101 -4.18 18.50 14.06
N ASP A 102 -5.30 17.82 14.37
CA ASP A 102 -5.37 16.86 15.48
C ASP A 102 -5.00 15.43 15.03
N VAL A 103 -4.77 15.22 13.73
CA VAL A 103 -4.44 13.90 13.19
C VAL A 103 -3.01 13.50 13.56
N GLU A 104 -2.80 12.19 13.67
CA GLU A 104 -1.50 11.56 13.90
C GLU A 104 -1.29 10.50 12.83
N VAL A 105 -0.05 10.03 12.67
CA VAL A 105 0.28 8.96 11.72
C VAL A 105 -0.62 7.74 11.95
N GLU A 106 -0.84 7.38 13.22
CA GLU A 106 -1.65 6.23 13.62
C GLU A 106 -3.10 6.31 13.12
N HIS A 107 -3.73 7.47 13.22
CA HIS A 107 -5.07 7.71 12.67
C HIS A 107 -5.13 7.39 11.17
N LEU A 108 -4.11 7.81 10.42
CA LEU A 108 -4.09 7.65 8.96
C LEU A 108 -3.70 6.25 8.51
N MET A 109 -3.06 5.41 9.35
CA MET A 109 -2.58 4.09 8.92
C MET A 109 -3.69 3.16 8.43
N GLY A 110 -4.96 3.37 8.84
CA GLY A 110 -6.10 2.65 8.26
C GLY A 110 -6.23 2.81 6.73
N CYS A 111 -5.81 3.95 6.19
CA CYS A 111 -5.79 4.25 4.76
C CYS A 111 -4.36 4.18 4.20
N ALA A 112 -3.41 4.79 4.91
CA ALA A 112 -2.03 4.94 4.47
C ALA A 112 -1.24 3.63 4.46
N LYS A 113 -1.60 2.60 5.24
CA LYS A 113 -0.95 1.28 5.16
C LYS A 113 -0.83 0.75 3.73
N CYS A 114 -1.84 1.01 2.89
CA CYS A 114 -1.88 0.53 1.51
C CYS A 114 -1.73 1.63 0.46
N HIS A 115 -1.99 2.90 0.80
CA HIS A 115 -1.94 4.01 -0.16
C HIS A 115 -0.70 4.91 -0.01
N LEU A 116 -0.05 4.90 1.15
CA LEU A 116 1.19 5.63 1.44
C LEU A 116 1.95 4.91 2.58
N PRO A 117 2.37 3.63 2.40
CA PRO A 117 2.94 2.82 3.48
C PRO A 117 4.15 3.47 4.14
N GLN A 118 4.89 4.30 3.41
CA GLN A 118 6.02 5.07 3.92
C GLN A 118 5.64 6.12 4.97
N LEU A 119 4.37 6.50 5.12
CA LEU A 119 3.92 7.42 6.17
C LEU A 119 4.30 6.93 7.58
N ALA A 120 4.42 5.62 7.80
CA ALA A 120 4.85 5.08 9.10
C ALA A 120 6.30 5.46 9.48
N ASP A 121 7.07 6.00 8.53
CA ASP A 121 8.43 6.51 8.73
C ASP A 121 8.48 8.03 8.94
N ALA A 122 7.32 8.66 9.16
CA ALA A 122 7.20 10.09 9.43
C ALA A 122 6.82 10.40 10.89
N THR A 123 6.87 11.68 11.24
CA THR A 123 6.24 12.26 12.43
C THR A 123 4.79 12.64 12.13
N ASP A 124 4.02 12.99 13.17
CA ASP A 124 2.63 13.42 13.02
C ASP A 124 2.47 14.75 12.27
N ASP A 125 3.54 15.54 12.15
CA ASP A 125 3.51 16.78 11.38
C ASP A 125 3.26 16.50 9.88
N VAL A 126 3.83 15.41 9.35
CA VAL A 126 3.58 14.95 7.98
C VAL A 126 2.13 14.48 7.81
N ALA A 127 1.56 13.82 8.82
CA ALA A 127 0.16 13.39 8.78
C ALA A 127 -0.78 14.61 8.70
N LYS A 128 -0.52 15.64 9.49
CA LYS A 128 -1.27 16.91 9.46
C LYS A 128 -1.12 17.61 8.11
N GLU A 129 0.10 17.73 7.61
CA GLU A 129 0.40 18.33 6.31
C GLU A 129 -0.31 17.60 5.16
N LEU A 130 -0.34 16.25 5.19
CA LEU A 130 -1.07 15.44 4.23
C LEU A 130 -2.57 15.74 4.23
N VAL A 131 -3.20 15.77 5.41
CA VAL A 131 -4.64 16.04 5.50
C VAL A 131 -4.95 17.46 5.03
N VAL A 132 -4.18 18.47 5.46
CA VAL A 132 -4.35 19.85 4.99
C VAL A 132 -4.21 19.93 3.46
N THR A 133 -3.18 19.30 2.90
CA THR A 133 -2.96 19.23 1.44
C THR A 133 -4.16 18.65 0.69
N ILE A 134 -4.79 17.59 1.22
CA ILE A 134 -5.97 16.96 0.61
C ILE A 134 -7.20 17.87 0.70
N PHE A 135 -7.40 18.56 1.83
CA PHE A 135 -8.48 19.51 2.01
C PHE A 135 -8.33 20.70 1.07
N ASP A 136 -7.16 21.34 1.07
CA ASP A 136 -6.84 22.49 0.21
C ASP A 136 -6.96 22.12 -1.27
N TRP A 137 -6.50 20.94 -1.68
CA TRP A 137 -6.69 20.42 -3.03
C TRP A 137 -8.17 20.36 -3.44
N MET A 138 -9.03 19.79 -2.59
CA MET A 138 -10.45 19.65 -2.91
C MET A 138 -11.21 20.98 -2.84
N ASP A 139 -10.87 21.84 -1.90
CA ASP A 139 -11.53 23.14 -1.73
C ASP A 139 -11.10 24.11 -2.84
N ALA A 140 -9.85 24.04 -3.29
CA ALA A 140 -9.36 24.77 -4.45
C ALA A 140 -10.16 24.41 -5.72
N TYR A 141 -10.45 23.12 -5.93
CA TYR A 141 -11.32 22.69 -7.04
C TYR A 141 -12.73 23.27 -6.94
N GLN A 142 -13.31 23.32 -5.73
CA GLN A 142 -14.65 23.86 -5.51
C GLN A 142 -14.73 25.38 -5.67
N ASN A 143 -13.62 26.07 -5.41
CA ASN A 143 -13.53 27.53 -5.44
C ASN A 143 -12.93 28.07 -6.76
N ASP A 144 -12.76 27.22 -7.77
CA ASP A 144 -12.11 27.55 -9.05
C ASP A 144 -10.67 28.11 -8.90
N ASP A 145 -9.96 27.77 -7.81
CA ASP A 145 -8.55 28.13 -7.60
C ASP A 145 -7.62 27.08 -8.21
N MET A 146 -7.46 27.14 -9.54
CA MET A 146 -6.69 26.14 -10.29
C MET A 146 -5.20 26.12 -9.95
N ALA A 147 -4.63 27.23 -9.49
CA ALA A 147 -3.21 27.29 -9.14
C ALA A 147 -2.91 26.45 -7.88
N THR A 148 -3.75 26.60 -6.85
CA THR A 148 -3.65 25.79 -5.62
C THR A 148 -4.01 24.33 -5.90
N PHE A 149 -5.03 24.10 -6.73
CA PHE A 149 -5.41 22.75 -7.16
C PHE A 149 -4.26 22.01 -7.84
N GLU A 150 -3.62 22.61 -8.84
CA GLU A 150 -2.52 22.00 -9.60
C GLU A 150 -1.31 21.72 -8.70
N LYS A 151 -0.94 22.68 -7.84
CA LYS A 151 0.16 22.53 -6.89
C LYS A 151 -0.04 21.34 -5.96
N HIS A 152 -1.19 21.25 -5.29
CA HIS A 152 -1.43 20.13 -4.37
C HIS A 152 -1.66 18.81 -5.11
N GLN A 153 -2.20 18.84 -6.33
CA GLN A 153 -2.31 17.65 -7.16
C GLN A 153 -0.93 17.06 -7.49
N GLU A 154 0.06 17.90 -7.81
CA GLU A 154 1.44 17.47 -8.05
C GLU A 154 2.03 16.79 -6.79
N THR A 155 1.92 17.43 -5.63
CA THR A 155 2.35 16.83 -4.35
C THR A 155 1.68 15.48 -4.08
N LEU A 156 0.38 15.35 -4.31
CA LEU A 156 -0.36 14.10 -4.11
C LEU A 156 0.00 13.00 -5.12
N LEU A 157 0.51 13.37 -6.31
CA LEU A 157 1.00 12.43 -7.32
C LEU A 157 2.42 11.94 -6.96
N ASP A 158 3.26 12.80 -6.39
CA ASP A 158 4.60 12.42 -5.92
C ASP A 158 4.55 11.51 -4.68
N LEU A 159 3.49 11.65 -3.88
CA LEU A 159 3.17 10.73 -2.78
C LEU A 159 2.57 9.44 -3.33
N ASN A 160 3.43 8.53 -3.77
CA ASN A 160 3.01 7.26 -4.37
C ASN A 160 3.75 6.05 -3.80
N ILE A 161 3.27 4.86 -4.18
CA ILE A 161 4.08 3.65 -4.10
C ILE A 161 5.03 3.72 -5.28
N ASN A 162 6.33 3.77 -5.00
CA ASN A 162 7.39 3.76 -6.00
C ASN A 162 8.28 2.52 -5.85
N CYS A 163 9.37 2.50 -6.61
CA CYS A 163 10.32 1.40 -6.64
C CYS A 163 10.83 1.05 -5.23
N LEU A 164 11.18 2.05 -4.40
CA LEU A 164 11.74 1.81 -3.07
C LEU A 164 10.70 1.34 -2.06
N VAL A 165 9.43 1.66 -2.26
CA VAL A 165 8.38 1.10 -1.41
C VAL A 165 8.37 -0.43 -1.53
N CYS A 166 8.38 -0.96 -2.77
CA CYS A 166 8.38 -2.41 -3.00
C CYS A 166 9.76 -3.05 -2.80
N HIS A 167 10.81 -2.44 -3.36
CA HIS A 167 12.17 -2.96 -3.37
C HIS A 167 13.02 -2.53 -2.17
N ASN A 168 12.47 -1.84 -1.18
CA ASN A 168 13.13 -1.64 0.11
C ASN A 168 12.14 -1.83 1.26
N ARG A 169 11.23 -0.87 1.46
CA ARG A 169 10.39 -0.80 2.65
C ARG A 169 9.59 -2.08 2.91
N MET A 170 8.95 -2.59 1.87
CA MET A 170 8.05 -3.74 1.93
C MET A 170 8.74 -5.04 1.49
N ALA A 171 10.04 -4.99 1.18
CA ALA A 171 10.75 -6.14 0.63
C ALA A 171 10.86 -7.34 1.60
N ILE A 172 10.83 -7.05 2.91
CA ILE A 172 10.98 -8.05 3.96
C ILE A 172 9.77 -8.06 4.90
N THR A 173 8.98 -9.13 4.81
CA THR A 173 7.84 -9.40 5.68
C THR A 173 8.27 -10.02 7.02
N HIS A 174 9.05 -11.10 7.00
CA HIS A 174 9.44 -11.83 8.22
C HIS A 174 10.70 -11.26 8.88
N LYS A 175 10.57 -10.06 9.46
CA LYS A 175 11.72 -9.26 9.96
C LYS A 175 12.60 -9.95 11.00
N TRP A 176 12.07 -10.91 11.75
CA TRP A 176 12.84 -11.65 12.75
C TRP A 176 13.58 -12.87 12.18
N THR A 177 13.25 -13.27 10.94
CA THR A 177 13.94 -14.32 10.20
C THR A 177 14.93 -13.72 9.20
N ASP A 178 14.47 -12.72 8.44
CA ASP A 178 15.17 -12.19 7.27
C ASP A 178 15.86 -10.83 7.54
N GLY A 179 15.69 -10.28 8.75
CA GLY A 179 16.18 -8.96 9.12
C GLY A 179 15.25 -7.81 8.70
N TYR A 180 15.69 -6.57 8.90
CA TYR A 180 14.94 -5.39 8.49
C TYR A 180 15.44 -4.87 7.14
N PRO A 181 14.60 -4.19 6.34
CA PRO A 181 15.07 -3.39 5.22
C PRO A 181 16.17 -2.43 5.66
N GLN A 182 17.17 -2.21 4.81
CA GLN A 182 18.35 -1.42 5.17
C GLN A 182 18.44 -0.20 4.25
N ASP A 183 18.83 0.95 4.78
CA ASP A 183 19.10 2.15 3.98
C ASP A 183 20.19 1.88 2.94
N GLY A 184 20.02 2.45 1.74
CA GLY A 184 20.94 2.26 0.62
C GLY A 184 20.97 0.85 0.02
N VAL A 185 19.99 -0.01 0.33
CA VAL A 185 19.89 -1.37 -0.22
C VAL A 185 18.62 -1.52 -1.06
N VAL A 186 18.75 -2.07 -2.25
CA VAL A 186 17.61 -2.50 -3.07
C VAL A 186 17.47 -4.02 -2.96
N TYR A 187 16.26 -4.50 -2.81
CA TYR A 187 15.94 -5.91 -2.68
C TYR A 187 15.30 -6.41 -3.98
N GLY A 188 15.89 -7.45 -4.57
CA GLY A 188 15.44 -8.01 -5.84
C GLY A 188 15.64 -9.53 -5.87
N LYS A 189 15.64 -10.08 -7.08
CA LYS A 189 15.87 -11.53 -7.28
C LYS A 189 17.31 -11.95 -6.99
N ASN A 190 18.27 -11.07 -7.28
CA ASN A 190 19.69 -11.35 -7.18
C ASN A 190 20.33 -10.52 -6.06
N ALA A 191 21.50 -10.95 -5.59
CA ALA A 191 22.34 -10.19 -4.67
C ALA A 191 23.63 -9.76 -5.38
N GLY A 192 24.16 -8.60 -5.02
CA GLY A 192 25.41 -8.09 -5.60
C GLY A 192 25.63 -6.60 -5.39
N GLU A 193 26.62 -6.07 -6.08
CA GLU A 193 26.84 -4.63 -6.19
C GLU A 193 25.84 -4.01 -7.17
N HIS A 194 25.57 -2.72 -6.98
CA HIS A 194 24.71 -1.93 -7.83
C HIS A 194 25.38 -0.60 -8.14
N TYR A 195 25.21 -0.12 -9.37
CA TYR A 195 25.97 1.03 -9.88
C TYR A 195 25.43 2.39 -9.43
N ASP A 196 24.24 2.43 -8.85
CA ASP A 196 23.66 3.64 -8.29
C ASP A 196 24.38 4.03 -6.98
N PRO A 197 24.94 5.25 -6.87
CA PRO A 197 25.61 5.70 -5.65
C PRO A 197 24.73 5.74 -4.40
N ASN A 198 23.42 5.99 -4.55
CA ASN A 198 22.45 6.02 -3.46
C ASN A 198 22.05 4.61 -3.02
N PHE A 199 22.14 3.65 -3.94
CA PHE A 199 21.79 2.25 -3.72
C PHE A 199 22.91 1.33 -4.21
N PRO A 200 24.09 1.30 -3.56
CA PRO A 200 25.24 0.57 -4.06
C PRO A 200 25.15 -0.96 -3.91
N ILE A 201 24.11 -1.46 -3.23
CA ILE A 201 23.97 -2.87 -2.86
C ILE A 201 22.59 -3.38 -3.27
N VAL A 202 22.56 -4.48 -4.02
CA VAL A 202 21.36 -5.32 -4.17
C VAL A 202 21.45 -6.51 -3.23
N ARG A 203 20.35 -6.82 -2.54
CA ARG A 203 20.19 -8.08 -1.80
C ARG A 203 19.06 -8.90 -2.38
N GLN A 204 19.14 -10.21 -2.20
CA GLN A 204 18.02 -11.08 -2.51
C GLN A 204 16.88 -10.79 -1.52
N GLY A 205 15.72 -10.41 -2.04
CA GLY A 205 14.51 -10.20 -1.28
C GLY A 205 13.75 -11.53 -1.11
N PRO A 206 13.45 -11.98 0.11
CA PRO A 206 12.83 -13.29 0.34
C PRO A 206 11.40 -13.38 -0.20
N ASN A 207 10.74 -12.23 -0.43
CA ASN A 207 9.33 -12.17 -0.84
C ASN A 207 9.12 -11.70 -2.29
N MET A 208 10.19 -11.41 -3.05
CA MET A 208 10.05 -10.74 -4.37
C MET A 208 9.18 -11.54 -5.35
N GLU A 209 9.25 -12.86 -5.30
CA GLU A 209 8.47 -13.77 -6.15
C GLU A 209 7.25 -14.35 -5.41
N ALA A 210 7.02 -14.00 -4.15
CA ALA A 210 5.96 -14.57 -3.31
C ALA A 210 4.77 -13.60 -3.18
N SER A 211 3.55 -14.14 -3.23
CA SER A 211 2.31 -13.35 -3.13
C SER A 211 2.15 -12.59 -1.81
N ILE A 212 2.89 -12.98 -0.77
CA ILE A 212 2.93 -12.27 0.51
C ILE A 212 3.45 -10.83 0.37
N LEU A 213 4.27 -10.52 -0.66
CA LEU A 213 4.69 -9.15 -0.94
C LEU A 213 3.47 -8.26 -1.21
N CYS A 214 2.61 -8.69 -2.15
CA CYS A 214 1.35 -8.01 -2.50
C CYS A 214 0.36 -8.03 -1.33
N GLY A 215 0.35 -9.13 -0.56
CA GLY A 215 -0.54 -9.34 0.57
C GLY A 215 -0.31 -8.42 1.76
N GLN A 216 0.80 -7.67 1.79
CA GLN A 216 1.01 -6.62 2.79
C GLN A 216 0.02 -5.45 2.62
N CYS A 217 -0.48 -5.20 1.40
CA CYS A 217 -1.47 -4.17 1.10
C CYS A 217 -2.82 -4.75 0.65
N HIS A 218 -2.81 -5.82 -0.15
CA HIS A 218 -4.01 -6.52 -0.59
C HIS A 218 -4.45 -7.55 0.46
N GLY A 219 -4.69 -7.12 1.69
CA GLY A 219 -4.68 -7.95 2.90
C GLY A 219 -5.63 -9.16 2.99
N LEU A 220 -5.66 -9.74 4.19
CA LEU A 220 -6.43 -10.96 4.50
C LEU A 220 -7.92 -10.70 4.79
N GLY A 221 -8.30 -9.44 5.01
CA GLY A 221 -9.52 -9.09 5.74
C GLY A 221 -9.33 -7.76 6.49
N PRO A 222 -10.06 -7.53 7.59
CA PRO A 222 -9.94 -6.29 8.33
C PRO A 222 -8.54 -6.18 8.92
N ASN A 223 -7.97 -4.98 8.93
CA ASN A 223 -6.67 -4.70 9.56
C ASN A 223 -6.80 -4.73 11.09
N LEU A 224 -7.03 -5.91 11.66
CA LEU A 224 -7.24 -6.13 13.10
C LEU A 224 -5.99 -5.82 13.95
N GLU A 225 -4.85 -5.59 13.33
CA GLU A 225 -3.63 -5.12 13.99
C GLU A 225 -3.62 -3.61 14.28
N LEU A 226 -4.58 -2.85 13.75
CA LEU A 226 -4.73 -1.42 14.00
C LEU A 226 -5.75 -1.16 15.11
N ASP A 227 -5.56 -0.09 15.87
CA ASP A 227 -6.46 0.32 16.96
C ASP A 227 -7.90 0.58 16.48
N ASN A 228 -8.06 1.07 15.25
CA ASN A 228 -9.34 1.10 14.56
C ASN A 228 -9.27 0.26 13.28
N PRO A 229 -9.70 -1.01 13.32
CA PRO A 229 -9.66 -1.88 12.16
C PRO A 229 -10.48 -1.34 11.00
N THR A 230 -9.82 -1.20 9.85
CA THR A 230 -10.45 -0.80 8.59
C THR A 230 -10.40 -1.98 7.61
N GLN A 231 -11.49 -2.19 6.88
CA GLN A 231 -11.57 -3.18 5.80
C GLN A 231 -11.50 -2.47 4.45
N CYS A 232 -10.45 -2.78 3.68
CA CYS A 232 -10.31 -2.34 2.28
C CYS A 232 -10.17 -3.58 1.38
N ALA A 233 -8.94 -3.96 1.04
CA ALA A 233 -8.66 -5.10 0.16
C ALA A 233 -8.72 -6.46 0.90
N THR A 234 -9.23 -7.48 0.21
CA THR A 234 -9.30 -8.87 0.71
C THR A 234 -8.56 -9.87 -0.19
N GLY A 235 -7.86 -9.37 -1.21
CA GLY A 235 -7.30 -10.17 -2.30
C GLY A 235 -6.39 -11.31 -1.84
N TYR A 236 -5.50 -11.05 -0.88
CA TYR A 236 -4.60 -12.06 -0.35
C TYR A 236 -5.32 -13.06 0.56
N GLY A 237 -6.35 -12.62 1.27
CA GLY A 237 -7.25 -13.52 2.01
C GLY A 237 -7.96 -14.48 1.06
N SER A 238 -8.59 -13.94 0.00
CA SER A 238 -9.23 -14.72 -1.05
C SER A 238 -8.23 -15.68 -1.74
N TYR A 239 -7.01 -15.21 -2.02
CA TYR A 239 -5.93 -16.01 -2.57
C TYR A 239 -5.59 -17.22 -1.69
N LEU A 240 -5.32 -16.99 -0.40
CA LEU A 240 -4.94 -18.06 0.51
C LEU A 240 -6.08 -19.01 0.83
N PHE A 241 -7.27 -18.49 1.12
CA PHE A 241 -8.37 -19.28 1.68
C PHE A 241 -9.26 -19.90 0.62
N SER A 242 -9.26 -19.38 -0.60
CA SER A 242 -10.04 -19.90 -1.72
C SER A 242 -9.16 -20.46 -2.84
N TYR A 243 -8.25 -19.66 -3.41
CA TYR A 243 -7.52 -20.11 -4.59
C TYR A 243 -6.53 -21.24 -4.29
N ILE A 244 -5.63 -21.04 -3.32
CA ILE A 244 -4.65 -22.06 -2.93
C ILE A 244 -5.33 -23.34 -2.41
N THR A 245 -6.37 -23.21 -1.58
CA THR A 245 -7.09 -24.37 -1.02
C THR A 245 -7.86 -25.17 -2.08
N ASN A 246 -8.24 -24.56 -3.19
CA ASN A 246 -8.87 -25.22 -4.34
C ASN A 246 -7.85 -25.67 -5.41
N GLY A 247 -6.56 -25.73 -5.07
CA GLY A 247 -5.51 -26.27 -5.94
C GLY A 247 -4.86 -25.24 -6.87
N GLY A 248 -5.10 -23.95 -6.66
CA GLY A 248 -4.36 -22.89 -7.31
C GLY A 248 -2.88 -22.93 -6.95
N ASP A 249 -2.02 -22.73 -7.93
CA ASP A 249 -0.56 -22.90 -7.83
C ASP A 249 0.24 -21.68 -8.29
N LYS A 250 -0.43 -20.65 -8.82
CA LYS A 250 0.21 -19.41 -9.28
C LYS A 250 0.27 -18.37 -8.17
N THR A 251 1.20 -17.44 -8.31
CA THR A 251 1.35 -16.26 -7.47
C THR A 251 0.63 -15.06 -8.07
N CYS A 252 0.36 -14.04 -7.23
CA CYS A 252 -0.11 -12.73 -7.69
C CYS A 252 0.77 -12.19 -8.83
N GLN A 253 2.09 -12.27 -8.69
CA GLN A 253 3.06 -11.79 -9.68
C GLN A 253 2.98 -12.56 -11.00
N GLU A 254 2.87 -13.90 -10.95
CA GLU A 254 2.71 -14.71 -12.15
C GLU A 254 1.45 -14.32 -12.94
N CYS A 255 0.31 -14.13 -12.26
CA CYS A 255 -0.93 -13.75 -12.93
C CYS A 255 -0.95 -12.29 -13.39
N HIS A 256 -0.57 -11.34 -12.52
CA HIS A 256 -0.75 -9.91 -12.76
C HIS A 256 0.41 -9.24 -13.51
N MET A 257 1.62 -9.81 -13.46
CA MET A 257 2.81 -9.22 -14.08
C MET A 257 3.28 -10.05 -15.29
N LEU A 258 3.42 -11.37 -15.13
CA LEU A 258 4.06 -12.23 -16.14
C LEU A 258 3.06 -12.69 -17.22
N GLU A 259 2.03 -13.42 -16.84
CA GLU A 259 1.06 -14.01 -17.78
C GLU A 259 0.13 -12.97 -18.41
N SER A 260 -0.08 -11.84 -17.73
CA SER A 260 -0.79 -10.69 -18.29
C SER A 260 0.04 -9.96 -19.36
N GLY A 261 1.37 -10.08 -19.31
CA GLY A 261 2.29 -9.30 -20.13
C GLY A 261 2.35 -7.81 -19.73
N LEU A 262 1.84 -7.45 -18.55
CA LEU A 262 1.77 -6.06 -18.09
C LEU A 262 2.99 -5.62 -17.28
N GLY A 263 3.85 -6.55 -16.85
CA GLY A 263 5.05 -6.23 -16.07
C GLY A 263 4.71 -5.39 -14.84
N HIS A 264 5.36 -4.24 -14.71
CA HIS A 264 5.18 -3.29 -13.60
C HIS A 264 3.96 -2.38 -13.75
N ASN A 265 3.17 -2.48 -14.82
CA ASN A 265 1.93 -1.73 -14.93
C ASN A 265 0.87 -2.23 -13.91
N ILE A 266 0.87 -3.53 -13.59
CA ILE A 266 0.06 -4.19 -12.54
C ILE A 266 -1.39 -3.64 -12.48
N GLN A 267 -2.14 -3.87 -13.55
CA GLN A 267 -3.52 -3.40 -13.67
C GLN A 267 -4.53 -4.41 -13.12
N SER A 268 -5.77 -3.93 -12.99
CA SER A 268 -6.95 -4.70 -12.61
C SER A 268 -8.08 -4.45 -13.63
N TYR A 269 -9.32 -4.31 -13.19
CA TYR A 269 -10.55 -4.26 -13.99
C TYR A 269 -10.62 -3.20 -15.11
N ARG A 270 -9.74 -2.18 -15.09
CA ARG A 270 -9.66 -1.16 -16.16
C ARG A 270 -8.79 -1.59 -17.35
N SER A 271 -8.04 -2.67 -17.21
CA SER A 271 -7.29 -3.29 -18.30
C SER A 271 -8.16 -4.33 -18.98
N GLU A 272 -8.32 -4.19 -20.30
CA GLU A 272 -9.04 -5.15 -21.14
C GLU A 272 -8.42 -6.55 -21.01
N VAL A 273 -7.09 -6.65 -21.06
CA VAL A 273 -6.35 -7.92 -20.88
C VAL A 273 -6.70 -8.59 -19.56
N MET A 274 -6.83 -7.81 -18.47
CA MET A 274 -7.19 -8.36 -17.16
C MET A 274 -8.66 -8.76 -17.10
N ALA A 275 -9.57 -7.95 -17.67
CA ALA A 275 -11.00 -8.26 -17.71
C ALA A 275 -11.27 -9.57 -18.47
N GLU A 276 -10.65 -9.76 -19.64
CA GLU A 276 -10.77 -10.96 -20.45
C GLU A 276 -10.23 -12.21 -19.76
N LYS A 277 -9.12 -12.07 -19.01
CA LYS A 277 -8.54 -13.17 -18.23
C LYS A 277 -9.36 -13.53 -17.00
N ALA A 278 -10.00 -12.54 -16.37
CA ALA A 278 -10.63 -12.70 -15.06
C ALA A 278 -12.04 -13.29 -15.12
N VAL A 279 -12.83 -12.97 -16.15
CA VAL A 279 -14.23 -13.40 -16.23
C VAL A 279 -14.52 -14.03 -17.59
N GLU A 280 -14.91 -15.31 -17.58
CA GLU A 280 -15.54 -15.95 -18.73
C GLU A 280 -17.05 -15.85 -18.60
N TRP A 281 -17.75 -15.51 -19.68
CA TRP A 281 -19.21 -15.45 -19.68
C TRP A 281 -19.78 -16.11 -20.95
N HIS A 282 -20.89 -16.80 -20.77
CA HIS A 282 -21.61 -17.48 -21.84
C HIS A 282 -23.09 -17.08 -21.78
N VAL A 283 -23.62 -16.62 -22.92
CA VAL A 283 -25.02 -16.21 -23.05
C VAL A 283 -25.74 -17.14 -23.99
N THR A 284 -26.78 -17.80 -23.49
CA THR A 284 -27.72 -18.56 -24.31
C THR A 284 -29.03 -17.80 -24.39
N ALA A 285 -29.47 -17.46 -25.60
CA ALA A 285 -30.77 -16.84 -25.84
C ALA A 285 -31.67 -17.82 -26.59
N ARG A 286 -32.89 -18.03 -26.08
CA ARG A 286 -33.88 -18.92 -26.71
C ARG A 286 -35.27 -18.31 -26.71
N PRO A 287 -36.05 -18.48 -27.79
CA PRO A 287 -37.43 -18.04 -27.81
C PRO A 287 -38.21 -18.81 -26.76
N MET A 288 -39.09 -18.12 -26.04
CA MET A 288 -40.03 -18.75 -25.13
C MET A 288 -41.41 -18.13 -25.28
N VAL A 289 -42.43 -18.90 -24.92
CA VAL A 289 -43.80 -18.39 -24.85
C VAL A 289 -44.17 -18.28 -23.38
N TRP A 290 -44.37 -17.05 -22.90
CA TRP A 290 -44.84 -16.82 -21.54
C TRP A 290 -46.35 -16.70 -21.54
N ARG A 291 -47.01 -17.47 -20.69
CA ARG A 291 -48.46 -17.43 -20.53
C ARG A 291 -48.80 -16.80 -19.19
N ASP A 292 -49.47 -15.66 -19.25
CA ASP A 292 -50.04 -14.97 -18.10
C ASP A 292 -51.57 -15.13 -18.15
N GLY A 293 -52.08 -16.14 -17.44
CA GLY A 293 -53.48 -16.55 -17.48
C GLY A 293 -53.94 -17.00 -18.88
N ARG A 294 -54.78 -16.19 -19.54
CA ARG A 294 -55.26 -16.43 -20.92
C ARG A 294 -54.42 -15.74 -21.99
N ASN A 295 -53.51 -14.84 -21.60
CA ASN A 295 -52.71 -14.07 -22.54
C ASN A 295 -51.41 -14.81 -22.85
N VAL A 296 -51.19 -15.10 -24.13
CA VAL A 296 -49.96 -15.70 -24.64
C VAL A 296 -49.07 -14.59 -25.17
N ARG A 297 -47.86 -14.44 -24.61
CA ARG A 297 -46.91 -13.41 -25.03
C ARG A 297 -45.59 -14.06 -25.46
N PRO A 298 -45.09 -13.78 -26.68
CA PRO A 298 -43.74 -14.17 -27.04
C PRO A 298 -42.73 -13.44 -26.15
N LYS A 299 -41.71 -14.17 -25.70
CA LYS A 299 -40.62 -13.69 -24.87
C LYS A 299 -39.32 -14.33 -25.36
N VAL A 300 -38.20 -13.81 -24.86
CA VAL A 300 -36.88 -14.44 -25.01
C VAL A 300 -36.40 -14.77 -23.61
N MET A 301 -35.98 -16.02 -23.41
CA MET A 301 -35.23 -16.42 -22.22
C MET A 301 -33.76 -16.20 -22.51
N VAL A 302 -33.08 -15.49 -21.61
CA VAL A 302 -31.64 -15.21 -21.69
C VAL A 302 -31.00 -15.82 -20.46
N ASP A 303 -30.24 -16.89 -20.66
CA ASP A 303 -29.46 -17.55 -19.62
C ASP A 303 -28.02 -17.04 -19.70
N VAL A 304 -27.51 -16.49 -18.60
CA VAL A 304 -26.15 -15.94 -18.50
C VAL A 304 -25.37 -16.76 -17.48
N ALA A 305 -24.30 -17.41 -17.93
CA ALA A 305 -23.33 -18.08 -17.07
C ALA A 305 -22.07 -17.23 -16.99
N MET A 306 -21.55 -16.99 -15.79
CA MET A 306 -20.29 -16.28 -15.55
C MET A 306 -19.39 -17.13 -14.68
N THR A 307 -18.13 -17.29 -15.10
CA THR A 307 -17.10 -18.04 -14.40
C THR A 307 -15.99 -17.09 -14.00
N ASN A 308 -15.71 -17.01 -12.70
CA ASN A 308 -14.55 -16.30 -12.18
C ASN A 308 -13.30 -17.17 -12.38
N LYS A 309 -12.34 -16.65 -13.14
CA LYS A 309 -11.03 -17.27 -13.39
C LYS A 309 -9.89 -16.67 -12.56
N ALA A 310 -10.16 -15.58 -11.83
CA ALA A 310 -9.17 -14.97 -10.96
C ALA A 310 -8.91 -15.85 -9.73
N GLY A 311 -7.70 -15.74 -9.19
CA GLY A 311 -7.31 -16.39 -7.93
C GLY A 311 -7.90 -15.72 -6.68
N HIS A 312 -8.95 -14.92 -6.80
CA HIS A 312 -9.60 -14.21 -5.71
C HIS A 312 -11.05 -13.87 -6.09
N GLY A 313 -11.83 -13.33 -5.14
CA GLY A 313 -13.18 -12.82 -5.41
C GLY A 313 -13.16 -11.69 -6.46
N ILE A 314 -14.25 -11.54 -7.21
CA ILE A 314 -14.45 -10.38 -8.10
C ILE A 314 -15.84 -9.79 -7.79
N PRO A 315 -15.95 -8.47 -7.55
CA PRO A 315 -14.85 -7.51 -7.35
C PRO A 315 -14.13 -7.74 -5.99
N ASP A 316 -12.86 -7.39 -5.91
CA ASP A 316 -12.07 -7.37 -4.66
C ASP A 316 -11.18 -6.13 -4.65
N GLY A 317 -11.15 -5.44 -3.50
CA GLY A 317 -10.39 -4.21 -3.27
C GLY A 317 -10.69 -3.11 -4.27
#